data_AF-A0A0M6WQQ7-F1
#
_entry.id   AF-A0A0M6WQQ7-F1
#
_cell.length_a   1.000
_cell.length_b   1.000
_cell.length_c   1.000
_cell.angle_alpha   90.00
_cell.angle_beta   90.00
_cell.angle_gamma   90.00
#
_symmetry.space_group_name_H-M   'P 1'
#
loop_
_entity.id
_entity.type
_entity.pdbx_description
1 polymer ?
#
loop_
_entity_poly.entity_id
_entity_poly.type
_entity_poly.pdbx_seq_one_letter_code
_entity_poly.pdbx_strand_id
1 'polypeptide(L)'
;MGKYPVICLTLKGVDGLCFEDAKYRLTELIGLEAERFDFLAQSERLSENEIRRYKSIIALHNGMNTMDENQLISSVHVLSQLLYKHFG
;
A
#
# COMPACT_ATOMS: atom_id res chain seq x y z
N MET A 1 3.86 22.59 6.20
CA MET A 1 3.65 21.39 5.37
C MET A 1 3.33 20.25 6.33
N GLY A 2 2.16 19.60 6.27
CA GLY A 2 1.83 18.56 7.28
C GLY A 2 0.35 18.30 7.57
N LYS A 3 -0.58 18.87 6.79
CA LYS A 3 -2.03 18.62 6.99
C LYS A 3 -2.52 17.37 6.25
N TYR A 4 -1.84 16.97 5.17
CA TYR A 4 -2.25 15.86 4.31
C TYR A 4 -1.06 14.93 4.02
N PRO A 5 -1.23 13.61 4.21
CA PRO A 5 -0.23 12.63 3.84
C PRO A 5 -0.05 12.61 2.32
N VAL A 6 1.18 12.37 1.88
CA VAL A 6 1.54 12.24 0.45
C VAL A 6 2.05 10.82 0.22
N ILE A 7 1.46 10.10 -0.73
CA ILE A 7 1.99 8.84 -1.23
C ILE A 7 3.11 9.19 -2.22
N CYS A 8 4.35 8.79 -1.92
CA CYS A 8 5.50 9.06 -2.77
C CYS A 8 6.11 7.75 -3.25
N LEU A 9 5.94 7.45 -4.54
CA LEU A 9 6.49 6.25 -5.18
C LEU A 9 7.59 6.65 -6.15
N THR A 10 8.78 6.08 -5.97
CA THR A 10 9.88 6.18 -6.93
C THR A 10 10.05 4.86 -7.66
N LEU A 11 9.85 4.83 -8.98
CA LEU A 11 10.02 3.58 -9.75
C LEU A 11 11.49 3.18 -9.95
N LYS A 12 12.43 3.89 -9.33
CA LYS A 12 13.86 3.52 -9.34
C LYS A 12 14.05 2.17 -8.63
N GLY A 13 14.62 1.20 -9.34
CA GLY A 13 14.82 -0.16 -8.83
C GLY A 13 13.60 -1.07 -8.97
N VAL A 14 12.56 -0.61 -9.67
CA VAL A 14 11.48 -1.49 -10.15
C VAL A 14 11.94 -2.11 -11.47
N ASP A 15 12.80 -3.13 -11.35
CA ASP A 15 13.38 -3.88 -12.46
C ASP A 15 13.48 -5.38 -12.13
N GLY A 16 13.89 -6.18 -13.11
CA GLY A 16 13.94 -7.63 -12.98
C GLY A 16 14.37 -8.31 -14.28
N LEU A 17 14.70 -9.60 -14.21
CA LEU A 17 15.09 -10.39 -15.39
C LEU A 17 13.87 -10.72 -16.26
N CYS A 18 12.68 -10.74 -15.66
CA CYS A 18 11.42 -10.86 -16.37
C CYS A 18 10.36 -9.87 -15.85
N PHE A 19 9.23 -9.81 -16.55
CA PHE A 19 8.10 -8.96 -16.17
C PHE A 19 7.59 -9.28 -14.75
N GLU A 20 7.54 -10.56 -14.38
CA GLU A 20 7.07 -10.98 -13.06
C GLU A 20 7.98 -10.48 -11.92
N ASP A 21 9.29 -10.47 -12.14
CA ASP A 21 10.25 -9.92 -11.17
C ASP A 21 10.03 -8.41 -10.98
N ALA A 22 9.90 -7.65 -12.08
CA ALA A 22 9.65 -6.21 -12.01
C ALA A 22 8.29 -5.89 -11.37
N LYS A 23 7.26 -6.69 -11.67
CA LYS A 23 5.94 -6.59 -11.03
C LYS A 23 6.04 -6.85 -9.53
N TYR A 24 6.81 -7.85 -9.11
CA TYR A 24 7.06 -8.12 -7.70
C TYR A 24 7.80 -6.97 -7.01
N ARG A 25 8.81 -6.35 -7.65
CA ARG A 25 9.47 -5.14 -7.11
C ARG A 25 8.51 -3.98 -6.93
N LEU A 26 7.56 -3.80 -7.84
CA LEU A 26 6.50 -2.80 -7.69
C LEU A 26 5.61 -3.12 -6.48
N THR A 27 5.26 -4.38 -6.27
CA THR A 27 4.51 -4.84 -5.09
C THR A 27 5.24 -4.51 -3.79
N GLU A 28 6.54 -4.82 -3.69
CA GLU A 28 7.36 -4.49 -2.53
C GLU A 28 7.39 -2.98 -2.28
N LEU A 29 7.60 -2.19 -3.35
CA LEU A 29 7.66 -0.74 -3.26
C LEU A 29 6.35 -0.15 -2.71
N ILE A 30 5.20 -0.60 -3.22
CA ILE A 30 3.90 -0.13 -2.73
C ILE A 30 3.65 -0.59 -1.29
N GLY A 31 4.02 -1.83 -0.95
CA GLY A 31 3.93 -2.35 0.41
C GLY A 31 4.69 -1.49 1.41
N LEU A 32 5.96 -1.21 1.13
CA LEU A 32 6.82 -0.36 1.95
C LEU A 32 6.29 1.06 2.11
N GLU A 33 5.76 1.66 1.04
CA GLU A 33 5.15 2.99 1.15
C GLU A 33 3.85 2.94 1.97
N ALA A 34 3.04 1.89 1.84
CA ALA A 34 1.82 1.70 2.61
C ALA A 34 2.08 1.49 4.11
N GLU A 35 3.17 0.81 4.48
CA GLU A 35 3.59 0.62 5.87
C GLU A 35 3.90 1.93 6.60
N ARG A 36 4.29 3.00 5.89
CA ARG A 36 4.48 4.34 6.48
C ARG A 36 3.18 4.96 7.01
N PHE A 37 2.03 4.37 6.68
CA PHE A 37 0.70 4.80 7.12
C PHE A 37 0.07 3.81 8.11
N ASP A 38 0.88 3.18 8.97
CA ASP A 38 0.47 2.17 9.97
C ASP A 38 -0.73 2.60 10.84
N PHE A 39 -0.87 3.90 11.12
CA PHE A 39 -2.02 4.47 11.83
C PHE A 39 -3.38 4.14 11.18
N LEU A 40 -3.42 3.85 9.87
CA LEU A 40 -4.65 3.41 9.19
C LEU A 40 -5.16 2.06 9.71
N ALA A 41 -4.29 1.20 10.25
CA ALA A 41 -4.68 -0.09 10.84
C ALA A 41 -5.51 0.07 12.12
N GLN A 42 -5.50 1.25 12.74
CA GLN A 42 -6.18 1.58 13.99
C GLN A 42 -7.04 2.85 13.86
N SER A 43 -7.34 3.28 12.64
CA SER A 43 -8.07 4.51 12.39
C SER A 43 -9.54 4.42 12.81
N GLU A 44 -9.96 5.25 13.76
CA GLU A 44 -11.37 5.38 14.19
C GLU A 44 -12.30 5.91 13.10
N ARG A 45 -11.76 6.58 12.08
CA ARG A 45 -12.53 7.11 10.93
C ARG A 45 -12.79 6.07 9.83
N LEU A 46 -12.14 4.91 9.91
CA LEU A 46 -12.29 3.83 8.93
C LEU A 46 -13.24 2.77 9.49
N SER A 47 -14.05 2.19 8.61
CA SER A 47 -14.82 0.98 8.89
C SER A 47 -13.89 -0.23 9.02
N GLU A 48 -14.38 -1.29 9.66
CA GLU A 48 -13.64 -2.55 9.75
C GLU A 48 -13.23 -3.12 8.39
N ASN A 49 -14.04 -2.91 7.35
CA ASN A 49 -13.74 -3.38 6.01
C ASN A 49 -12.60 -2.59 5.37
N GLU A 50 -12.56 -1.28 5.60
CA GLU A 50 -11.48 -0.40 5.14
C GLU A 50 -10.16 -0.72 5.85
N ILE A 51 -10.22 -0.97 7.17
CA ILE A 51 -9.07 -1.44 7.94
C ILE A 51 -8.58 -2.79 7.41
N ARG A 52 -9.49 -3.72 7.08
CA ARG A 52 -9.12 -5.00 6.45
C ARG A 52 -8.44 -4.83 5.10
N ARG A 53 -8.93 -3.92 4.25
CA ARG A 53 -8.31 -3.58 2.97
C ARG A 53 -6.92 -2.97 3.13
N TYR A 54 -6.72 -2.10 4.12
CA TYR A 54 -5.38 -1.59 4.43
C TYR A 54 -4.44 -2.73 4.84
N LYS A 55 -4.89 -3.59 5.77
CA LYS A 55 -4.10 -4.71 6.27
C LYS A 55 -3.74 -5.72 5.17
N SER A 56 -4.56 -5.88 4.14
CA SER A 56 -4.20 -6.74 3.00
C SER A 56 -3.11 -6.15 2.11
N ILE A 57 -2.99 -4.83 2.03
CA ILE A 57 -1.91 -4.16 1.27
C ILE A 57 -0.57 -4.37 1.98
N ILE A 58 -0.53 -4.22 3.31
CA ILE A 58 0.69 -4.38 4.12
C ILE A 58 0.91 -5.82 4.61
N ALA A 59 0.17 -6.80 4.06
CA ALA A 59 0.30 -8.19 4.49
C ALA A 59 1.63 -8.78 4.04
N LEU A 60 2.31 -9.44 4.98
CA LEU A 60 3.56 -10.13 4.74
C LEU A 60 3.41 -11.64 5.02
N HIS A 61 4.06 -12.46 4.20
CA HIS A 61 4.27 -13.88 4.44
C HIS A 61 5.74 -14.18 4.23
N ASN A 62 6.40 -14.73 5.25
CA ASN A 62 7.85 -14.94 5.28
C ASN A 62 8.66 -13.65 4.96
N GLY A 63 8.17 -12.50 5.44
CA GLY A 63 8.81 -11.19 5.22
C GLY A 63 8.62 -10.62 3.80
N MET A 64 7.90 -11.31 2.93
CA MET A 64 7.61 -10.89 1.56
C MET A 64 6.18 -10.38 1.46
N ASN A 65 5.97 -9.31 0.68
CA ASN A 65 4.63 -8.78 0.44
C ASN A 65 3.78 -9.80 -0.35
N THR A 66 2.53 -9.96 0.08
CA THR A 66 1.63 -11.00 -0.44
C THR A 66 0.48 -10.46 -1.31
N MET A 67 0.56 -9.21 -1.76
CA MET A 67 -0.50 -8.67 -2.60
C MET A 67 -0.67 -9.52 -3.87
N ASP A 68 -1.91 -9.94 -4.12
CA ASP A 68 -2.28 -10.51 -5.42
C ASP A 68 -2.37 -9.44 -6.51
N GLU A 69 -2.54 -9.84 -7.76
CA GLU A 69 -2.56 -8.93 -8.90
C GLU A 69 -3.68 -7.87 -8.82
N ASN A 70 -4.87 -8.25 -8.35
CA ASN A 70 -5.99 -7.30 -8.20
C ASN A 70 -5.73 -6.31 -7.06
N GLN A 71 -5.12 -6.79 -5.97
CA GLN A 71 -4.68 -5.95 -4.86
C GLN A 71 -3.60 -4.97 -5.34
N LEU A 72 -2.61 -5.42 -6.09
CA LEU A 72 -1.56 -4.58 -6.66
C LEU A 72 -2.16 -3.47 -7.54
N ILE A 73 -3.03 -3.82 -8.49
CA ILE A 73 -3.67 -2.86 -9.41
C ILE A 73 -4.46 -1.79 -8.66
N SER A 74 -5.14 -2.16 -7.58
CA SER A 74 -6.02 -1.25 -6.82
C SER A 74 -5.35 -0.56 -5.63
N SER A 75 -4.19 -1.04 -5.20
CA SER A 75 -3.50 -0.66 -3.94
C SER A 75 -3.34 0.85 -3.76
N VAL A 76 -2.77 1.54 -4.75
CA VAL A 76 -2.52 2.99 -4.69
C VAL A 76 -3.82 3.78 -4.59
N HIS A 77 -4.85 3.37 -5.35
CA HIS A 77 -6.16 4.01 -5.31
C HIS A 77 -6.82 3.81 -3.95
N VAL A 78 -6.82 2.57 -3.44
CA VAL A 78 -7.36 2.24 -2.11
C VAL A 78 -6.64 3.05 -1.04
N LEU A 79 -5.31 3.05 -1.04
CA LEU A 79 -4.51 3.79 -0.06
C LEU A 79 -4.84 5.29 -0.09
N SER A 80 -4.97 5.88 -1.28
CA SER A 80 -5.38 7.28 -1.44
C SER A 80 -6.77 7.55 -0.84
N GLN A 81 -7.75 6.65 -1.04
CA GLN A 81 -9.09 6.79 -0.48
C GLN A 81 -9.08 6.70 1.05
N LEU A 82 -8.31 5.77 1.61
CA LEU A 82 -8.21 5.58 3.06
C LEU A 82 -7.57 6.79 3.74
N LEU A 83 -6.49 7.32 3.16
CA LEU A 83 -5.86 8.55 3.63
C LEU A 83 -6.81 9.74 3.53
N TYR A 84 -7.54 9.88 2.42
CA TYR A 84 -8.55 10.93 2.30
C TYR A 84 -9.63 10.82 3.38
N LYS A 85 -10.14 9.62 3.68
CA LYS A 85 -11.14 9.44 4.73
C LYS A 85 -10.60 9.68 6.14
N HIS A 86 -9.32 9.37 6.38
CA HIS A 86 -8.70 9.61 7.67
C HIS A 86 -8.43 11.11 7.93
N PHE A 87 -8.00 11.88 6.92
CA PHE A 87 -7.63 13.29 7.11
C PHE A 87 -8.66 14.31 6.63
N GLY A 88 -9.59 13.89 5.78
CA GLY A 88 -10.71 14.68 5.27
C GLY A 88 -11.78 14.97 6.30
#